data_AF-A0A9X8YLE4-F1
#
_entry.id   AF-A0A9X8YLE4-F1
#
_cell.length_a   1.000
_cell.length_b   1.000
_cell.length_c   1.000
_cell.angle_alpha   90.00
_cell.angle_beta   90.00
_cell.angle_gamma   90.00
#
_symmetry.space_group_name_H-M   'P 1'
#
loop_
_entity.id
_entity.type
_entity.pdbx_description
1 polymer ?
#
loop_
_entity_poly.entity_id
_entity_poly.type
_entity_poly.pdbx_seq_one_letter_code
_entity_poly.pdbx_strand_id
1 'polypeptide(L)'
;PTVFTVAGTNGKGTTCRTLEAILLAAGLRVGVYSSPHLVRYTERVRIQGEELSEAEHSRSFAAIEAGRGETSLTYFEFGTLSA
;
A
#
# COMPACT_ATOMS: atom_id res chain seq x y z
N PRO A 1 -0.90 -5.43 16.26
CA PRO A 1 -0.77 -5.41 14.78
C PRO A 1 0.60 -5.94 14.36
N THR A 2 0.68 -6.68 13.25
CA THR A 2 1.92 -7.31 12.76
C THR A 2 2.28 -6.73 11.39
N VAL A 3 3.55 -6.37 11.19
CA VAL A 3 4.06 -5.79 9.93
C VAL A 3 5.19 -6.66 9.38
N PHE A 4 5.10 -7.01 8.11
CA PHE A 4 6.18 -7.64 7.36
C PHE A 4 6.78 -6.64 6.37
N THR A 5 8.04 -6.26 6.55
CA THR A 5 8.76 -5.41 5.60
C THR A 5 9.60 -6.27 4.67
N VAL A 6 9.31 -6.24 3.37
CA VAL A 6 9.97 -7.09 2.36
C VAL A 6 10.92 -6.25 1.51
N ALA A 7 12.22 -6.39 1.76
CA ALA A 7 13.30 -5.80 0.96
C ALA A 7 14.00 -6.86 0.09
N GLY A 8 14.72 -6.41 -0.94
CA GLY A 8 15.52 -7.29 -1.81
C GLY A 8 15.53 -6.83 -3.27
N THR A 9 16.50 -7.31 -4.06
CA THR A 9 16.63 -6.90 -5.47
C THR A 9 15.45 -7.41 -6.30
N ASN A 10 15.13 -8.71 -6.20
CA ASN A 10 14.11 -9.39 -6.99
C ASN A 10 13.07 -10.07 -6.10
N GLY A 11 11.88 -10.35 -6.64
CA GLY A 11 10.87 -11.19 -6.00
C GLY A 11 10.04 -10.54 -4.88
N LYS A 12 10.24 -9.26 -4.55
CA LYS A 12 9.47 -8.57 -3.48
C LYS A 12 7.96 -8.66 -3.69
N GLY A 13 7.48 -8.29 -4.89
CA GLY A 13 6.05 -8.29 -5.20
C GLY A 13 5.43 -9.67 -5.11
N THR A 14 6.10 -10.69 -5.66
CA THR A 14 5.64 -12.08 -5.59
C THR A 14 5.65 -12.62 -4.16
N THR A 15 6.67 -12.29 -3.36
CA THR A 15 6.72 -12.67 -1.95
C THR A 15 5.57 -12.04 -1.16
N CYS A 16 5.31 -10.75 -1.31
CA CYS A 16 4.17 -10.08 -0.67
C CYS A 16 2.83 -10.71 -1.10
N ARG A 17 2.68 -11.05 -2.39
CA ARG A 17 1.45 -11.68 -2.89
C ARG A 17 1.23 -13.09 -2.32
N THR A 18 2.30 -13.87 -2.16
CA THR A 18 2.22 -15.19 -1.53
C THR A 18 1.82 -15.07 -0.06
N LEU A 19 2.43 -14.14 0.69
CA LEU A 19 2.04 -13.87 2.08
C LEU A 19 0.58 -13.45 2.18
N GLU A 20 0.14 -12.53 1.32
CA GLU A 20 -1.25 -12.07 1.26
C GLU A 20 -2.24 -13.22 1.07
N ALA A 21 -1.99 -14.09 0.09
CA ALA A 21 -2.86 -15.22 -0.20
C ALA A 21 -2.97 -16.20 0.99
N ILE A 22 -1.83 -16.55 1.61
CA ILE A 22 -1.80 -17.47 2.76
C ILE A 22 -2.52 -16.87 3.97
N LEU A 23 -2.27 -15.60 4.29
CA LEU A 23 -2.86 -14.93 5.45
C LEU A 23 -4.36 -14.70 5.27
N LEU A 24 -4.82 -14.36 4.06
CA LEU A 24 -6.25 -14.27 3.75
C LEU A 24 -6.93 -15.65 3.86
N ALA A 25 -6.29 -16.71 3.35
CA ALA A 25 -6.81 -18.08 3.48
C ALA A 25 -6.88 -18.55 4.94
N ALA A 26 -6.02 -18.01 5.81
CA ALA A 26 -6.08 -18.21 7.26
C ALA A 26 -7.17 -17.36 7.96
N GLY A 27 -8.00 -16.62 7.21
CA GLY A 27 -9.10 -15.81 7.76
C GLY A 27 -8.65 -14.49 8.41
N LEU A 28 -7.42 -14.04 8.16
CA LEU A 28 -6.91 -12.80 8.73
C LEU A 28 -7.31 -11.59 7.90
N ARG A 29 -7.25 -10.41 8.56
CA ARG A 29 -7.34 -9.13 7.87
C ARG A 29 -5.96 -8.73 7.37
N VAL A 30 -5.82 -8.48 6.07
CA VAL A 30 -4.52 -8.26 5.42
C VAL A 30 -4.58 -7.02 4.54
N GLY A 31 -3.56 -6.18 4.65
CA GLY A 31 -3.26 -5.10 3.72
C GLY A 31 -1.89 -5.31 3.08
N VAL A 32 -1.75 -4.94 1.81
CA VAL A 32 -0.47 -5.00 1.08
C VAL A 32 -0.20 -3.66 0.40
N TYR A 33 0.99 -3.13 0.66
CA TYR A 33 1.57 -2.02 -0.08
C TYR A 33 2.66 -2.53 -1.03
N SER A 34 2.60 -2.13 -2.30
CA SER A 34 3.55 -2.55 -3.34
C SER A 34 3.87 -1.42 -4.33
N SER A 35 5.05 -1.50 -4.97
CA SER A 35 5.47 -0.55 -6.00
C SER A 35 6.46 -1.19 -7.01
N PRO A 36 6.53 -0.71 -8.26
CA PRO A 36 5.63 0.27 -8.89
C PRO A 36 4.23 -0.32 -9.16
N HIS A 37 3.34 0.47 -9.76
CA HIS A 37 2.12 -0.05 -10.40
C HIS A 37 2.40 -0.29 -11.89
N LEU A 38 1.57 -1.12 -12.54
CA LEU A 38 1.65 -1.36 -13.98
C LEU A 38 0.76 -0.39 -14.77
N VAL A 39 -0.50 -0.24 -14.36
CA VAL A 39 -1.50 0.55 -15.12
C VAL A 39 -2.14 1.63 -14.25
N ARG A 40 -2.64 1.27 -13.07
CA ARG A 40 -3.37 2.17 -12.17
C ARG A 40 -2.65 2.34 -10.85
N TYR A 41 -2.67 3.56 -10.30
CA TYR A 41 -2.08 3.82 -9.00
C TYR A 41 -2.69 2.95 -7.88
N THR A 42 -3.99 2.67 -7.96
CA THR A 42 -4.76 1.87 -7.01
C THR A 42 -4.20 0.46 -6.81
N GLU A 43 -3.47 -0.09 -7.78
CA GLU A 43 -2.76 -1.39 -7.65
C GLU A 43 -1.79 -1.44 -6.46
N ARG A 44 -1.27 -0.27 -6.05
CA ARG A 44 -0.25 -0.16 -5.01
C ARG A 44 -0.76 -0.54 -3.63
N VAL A 45 -2.05 -0.35 -3.34
CA VAL A 45 -2.63 -0.62 -2.02
C VAL A 45 -3.80 -1.57 -2.18
N ARG A 46 -3.69 -2.73 -1.54
CA ARG A 46 -4.79 -3.69 -1.46
C ARG A 46 -5.17 -3.94 -0.02
N ILE A 47 -6.47 -4.05 0.23
CA ILE A 47 -7.02 -4.47 1.52
C ILE A 47 -7.99 -5.61 1.23
N GLN A 48 -7.85 -6.72 1.96
CA GLN A 48 -8.62 -7.94 1.71
C GLN A 48 -8.50 -8.47 0.28
N GLY A 49 -7.35 -8.26 -0.37
CA GLY A 49 -7.08 -8.73 -1.73
C GLY A 49 -7.62 -7.84 -2.85
N GLU A 50 -8.32 -6.75 -2.52
CA GLU A 50 -8.94 -5.83 -3.49
C GLU A 50 -8.25 -4.47 -3.48
N GLU A 51 -8.20 -3.81 -4.64
CA GLU A 51 -7.79 -2.41 -4.76
C GLU A 51 -8.80 -1.49 -4.08
N LEU A 52 -8.31 -0.39 -3.50
CA LEU A 52 -9.18 0.67 -2.99
C LEU A 52 -9.65 1.58 -4.13
N SER A 53 -10.80 2.23 -3.94
CA SER A 53 -11.31 3.20 -4.91
C SER A 53 -10.43 4.45 -4.99
N GLU A 54 -10.44 5.13 -6.14
CA GLU A 54 -9.74 6.41 -6.30
C GLU A 54 -10.20 7.47 -5.30
N ALA A 55 -11.47 7.44 -4.90
CA ALA A 55 -12.02 8.33 -3.88
C ALA A 55 -11.45 8.04 -2.48
N GLU A 56 -11.20 6.78 -2.14
CA GLU A 56 -10.51 6.40 -0.89
C GLU A 56 -9.07 6.90 -0.87
N HIS A 57 -8.33 6.71 -1.96
CA HIS A 57 -6.98 7.26 -2.09
C HIS A 57 -6.97 8.79 -1.97
N SER A 58 -7.86 9.47 -2.70
CA SER A 58 -7.96 10.93 -2.67
C SER A 58 -8.26 11.48 -1.28
N ARG A 59 -9.13 10.79 -0.52
CA ARG A 59 -9.42 11.16 0.88
C ARG A 59 -8.19 10.99 1.77
N SER A 60 -7.42 9.91 1.61
CA SER A 60 -6.18 9.69 2.37
C SER A 60 -5.14 10.76 2.04
N PHE A 61 -4.96 11.07 0.75
CA PHE A 61 -4.06 12.13 0.30
C PHE A 61 -4.43 13.50 0.84
N ALA A 62 -5.71 13.86 0.85
CA ALA A 62 -6.17 15.12 1.43
C ALA A 62 -5.85 15.22 2.93
N ALA A 63 -5.96 14.12 3.68
CA ALA A 63 -5.60 14.09 5.09
C ALA A 63 -4.08 14.30 5.31
N ILE A 64 -3.24 13.69 4.47
CA ILE A 64 -1.77 13.88 4.53
C ILE A 64 -1.40 15.30 4.16
N GLU A 65 -2.03 15.87 3.13
CA GLU A 65 -1.81 17.25 2.72
C GLU A 65 -2.13 18.23 3.86
N ALA A 66 -3.27 18.04 4.53
CA ALA A 66 -3.62 18.84 5.70
C ALA A 66 -2.66 18.63 6.89
N GLY A 67 -2.09 17.43 7.03
CA GLY A 67 -1.23 17.06 8.15
C GLY A 67 0.26 17.38 8.00
N ARG A 68 0.77 17.53 6.77
CA ARG A 68 2.22 17.71 6.53
C ARG A 68 2.75 19.10 6.88
N GLY A 69 1.89 20.10 6.95
CA GLY A 69 2.28 21.50 7.13
C GLY A 69 3.29 21.95 6.07
N GLU A 70 4.39 22.55 6.51
CA GLU A 70 5.48 23.01 5.62
C GLU A 70 6.45 21.89 5.21
N THR A 71 6.27 20.66 5.71
CA THR A 71 7.16 19.55 5.37
C THR A 71 6.95 19.15 3.91
N SER A 72 8.01 19.23 3.11
CA SER A 72 8.00 18.70 1.75
C SER A 72 8.12 17.18 1.78
N LEU A 73 7.35 16.51 0.92
CA LEU A 73 7.36 15.06 0.77
C LEU A 73 7.58 14.70 -0.69
N THR A 74 8.43 13.71 -0.95
CA THR A 74 8.54 13.12 -2.27
C THR A 74 7.29 12.31 -2.61
N TYR A 75 7.13 11.98 -3.89
CA TYR A 75 6.02 11.13 -4.35
C TYR A 75 5.94 9.79 -3.60
N PHE A 76 7.08 9.15 -3.32
CA PHE A 76 7.10 7.86 -2.65
C PHE A 76 6.80 7.99 -1.14
N GLU A 77 7.29 9.04 -0.49
CA GLU A 77 6.97 9.31 0.92
C GLU A 77 5.49 9.62 1.09
N PHE A 78 4.92 10.47 0.23
CA PHE A 78 3.50 10.81 0.25
C PHE A 78 2.61 9.58 0.02
N GLY A 79 2.98 8.73 -0.95
CA GLY A 79 2.27 7.48 -1.21
C GLY A 79 2.38 6.47 -0.07
N THR A 80 3.53 6.41 0.60
CA THR A 80 3.75 5.49 1.73
C THR A 80 2.99 5.93 2.97
N LEU A 81 2.84 7.23 3.22
CA LEU A 81 1.99 7.75 4.30
C LEU A 81 0.49 7.45 4.08
N SER A 82 0.07 7.29 2.82
CA SER A 82 -1.32 7.02 2.45
C SER A 82 -1.72 5.55 2.57
N ALA A 83 -0.75 4.63 2.59
CA ALA A 83 -0.96 3.19 2.56
C ALA A 83 -1.07 2.61 3.98
#